data_AF-A0AA45A863-F1
#
_entry.id   AF-A0AA45A863-F1
#
_cell.length_a   1.000
_cell.length_b   1.000
_cell.length_c   1.000
_cell.angle_alpha   90.00
_cell.angle_beta   90.00
_cell.angle_gamma   90.00
#
_symmetry.space_group_name_H-M   'P 1'
#
loop_
_entity.id
_entity.type
_entity.pdbx_description
1 polymer ?
#
loop_
_entity_poly.entity_id
_entity_poly.type
_entity_poly.pdbx_seq_one_letter_code
_entity_poly.pdbx_strand_id
1 'polypeptide(L)'
;MKLEGLILDTTDIIQETKPARGTGEATTVGKLKLITTNPTNTIEVKISAELWDGGKAGEVLKSCVGNRMQFNVEYKEFSFGNDEGKHVALNGFHLFDLPKSKG
;
A
#
# COMPACT_ATOMS: atom_id res chain seq x y z
N MET A 1 1.44 -12.41 -3.70
CA MET A 1 0.17 -13.06 -4.13
C MET A 1 -0.64 -12.11 -5.02
N LYS A 2 -1.62 -12.63 -5.77
CA LYS A 2 -2.54 -11.80 -6.55
C LYS A 2 -3.90 -11.79 -5.88
N LEU A 3 -4.45 -10.61 -5.63
CA LEU A 3 -5.81 -10.41 -5.12
C LEU A 3 -6.66 -9.72 -6.16
N GLU A 4 -7.85 -10.24 -6.41
CA GLU A 4 -8.86 -9.46 -7.13
C GLU A 4 -9.44 -8.41 -6.20
N GLY A 5 -9.40 -7.15 -6.63
CA GLY A 5 -9.92 -6.05 -5.84
C GLY A 5 -10.44 -4.90 -6.68
N LEU A 6 -11.04 -3.94 -5.98
CA LEU A 6 -11.62 -2.73 -6.51
C LEU A 6 -11.18 -1.54 -5.64
N ILE A 7 -10.66 -0.50 -6.30
CA ILE A 7 -10.52 0.83 -5.72
C ILE A 7 -11.83 1.56 -6.00
N LEU A 8 -12.56 1.96 -4.95
CA LEU A 8 -13.91 2.50 -5.11
C LEU A 8 -13.87 3.96 -5.55
N ASP A 9 -13.02 4.76 -4.92
CA ASP A 9 -12.88 6.18 -5.19
C ASP A 9 -11.42 6.65 -5.11
N THR A 10 -11.12 7.81 -5.70
CA THR A 10 -9.79 8.43 -5.61
C THR A 10 -9.34 8.72 -4.17
N THR A 11 -10.28 8.94 -3.25
CA THR A 11 -10.01 9.14 -1.81
C THR A 11 -9.51 7.88 -1.10
N ASP A 12 -9.63 6.70 -1.73
CA ASP A 12 -9.04 5.46 -1.23
C ASP A 12 -7.52 5.38 -1.45
N ILE A 13 -6.97 6.29 -2.28
CA ILE A 13 -5.54 6.42 -2.55
C ILE A 13 -4.99 7.55 -1.71
N ILE A 14 -4.18 7.20 -0.72
CA ILE A 14 -3.69 8.13 0.30
C ILE A 14 -2.18 8.25 0.19
N GLN A 15 -1.68 9.48 0.21
CA GLN A 15 -0.26 9.77 0.36
C GLN A 15 0.03 10.15 1.81
N GLU A 16 1.07 9.55 2.39
CA GLU A 16 1.55 9.91 3.72
C GLU A 16 3.03 10.29 3.67
N THR A 17 3.38 11.34 4.40
CA THR A 17 4.78 11.71 4.64
C THR A 17 5.14 11.30 6.06
N LYS A 18 6.19 10.49 6.21
CA LYS A 18 6.68 10.02 7.50
C LYS A 18 8.20 10.10 7.56
N PRO A 19 8.80 10.30 8.75
CA PRO A 19 10.26 10.26 8.88
C PRO A 19 10.78 8.85 8.56
N ALA A 20 11.86 8.79 7.78
CA ALA A 20 12.64 7.60 7.52
C ALA A 20 13.24 7.10 8.82
N ARG A 21 13.20 5.77 8.99
CA ARG A 21 13.72 5.13 10.18
C ARG A 21 15.25 5.19 10.14
N GLY A 22 15.85 5.84 11.14
CA GLY A 22 17.31 5.94 11.30
C GLY A 22 17.96 7.20 10.75
N THR A 23 17.37 7.87 9.73
CA THR A 23 17.92 9.12 9.17
C THR A 23 17.08 10.35 9.54
N GLY A 24 15.81 10.18 9.89
CA GLY A 24 14.89 11.29 10.18
C GLY A 24 14.41 12.06 8.95
N GLU A 25 14.87 11.70 7.75
CA GLU A 25 14.48 12.35 6.50
C GLU A 25 13.01 12.09 6.16
N ALA A 26 12.29 13.11 5.71
CA ALA A 26 10.89 12.94 5.31
C ALA A 26 10.80 12.03 4.08
N THR A 27 10.08 10.92 4.21
CA THR A 27 9.80 9.96 3.13
C THR A 27 8.32 9.95 2.83
N THR A 28 7.98 10.01 1.55
CA THR A 28 6.61 9.91 1.08
C THR A 28 6.29 8.46 0.70
N VAL A 29 5.19 7.94 1.22
CA VAL A 29 4.68 6.58 0.98
C VAL A 29 3.21 6.64 0.56
N GLY A 30 2.74 5.56 -0.06
CA GLY A 30 1.33 5.40 -0.42
C GLY A 30 0.59 4.43 0.50
N LYS A 31 -0.72 4.61 0.58
CA LYS A 31 -1.68 3.64 1.12
C LYS A 31 -2.86 3.54 0.19
N LEU A 32 -3.42 2.34 0.10
CA LEU A 32 -4.57 2.04 -0.73
C LEU A 32 -5.62 1.29 0.09
N LYS A 33 -6.85 1.77 0.13
CA LYS A 33 -7.99 0.96 0.57
C LYS A 33 -8.49 0.14 -0.60
N LEU A 34 -8.44 -1.18 -0.46
CA LEU A 34 -8.81 -2.12 -1.52
C LEU A 34 -9.97 -2.99 -1.05
N ILE A 35 -11.07 -2.97 -1.82
CA ILE A 35 -12.18 -3.90 -1.61
C ILE A 35 -11.84 -5.20 -2.34
N THR A 36 -11.57 -6.26 -1.59
CA THR A 36 -11.40 -7.62 -2.09
C THR A 36 -12.76 -8.26 -2.37
N THR A 37 -12.83 -9.27 -3.24
CA THR A 37 -14.10 -9.88 -3.67
C THR A 37 -14.34 -11.31 -3.16
N ASN A 38 -13.29 -12.00 -2.69
CA ASN A 38 -13.37 -13.40 -2.23
C ASN A 38 -12.35 -13.70 -1.11
N PRO A 39 -12.72 -13.55 0.18
CA PRO A 39 -13.98 -12.99 0.69
C PRO A 39 -14.08 -11.48 0.41
N THR A 40 -15.30 -10.94 0.44
CA THR A 40 -15.48 -9.48 0.34
C THR A 40 -15.01 -8.82 1.62
N ASN A 41 -13.94 -8.03 1.54
CA ASN A 41 -13.40 -7.28 2.68
C ASN A 41 -12.66 -6.03 2.20
N THR A 42 -12.63 -4.98 3.03
CA THR A 42 -11.81 -3.80 2.78
C THR A 42 -10.49 -3.94 3.53
N ILE A 43 -9.39 -3.97 2.80
CA ILE A 43 -8.04 -4.06 3.37
C ILE A 43 -7.25 -2.78 3.10
N GLU A 44 -6.36 -2.42 4.01
CA GLU A 44 -5.33 -1.40 3.77
C GLU A 44 -4.08 -2.06 3.19
N VAL A 45 -3.67 -1.59 2.02
CA VAL A 45 -2.46 -2.02 1.32
C VAL A 45 -1.45 -0.88 1.34
N LYS A 46 -0.30 -1.11 1.95
CA LYS A 46 0.79 -0.13 2.05
C LYS A 46 1.65 -0.17 0.79
N ILE A 47 2.16 0.98 0.37
CA ILE A 47 3.04 1.11 -0.80
C ILE A 47 4.36 1.70 -0.30
N SER A 48 5.47 1.02 -0.58
CA SER A 48 6.80 1.52 -0.19
C SER A 48 7.11 2.85 -0.88
N ALA A 49 8.04 3.62 -0.32
CA ALA A 49 8.47 4.87 -0.92
C ALA A 49 9.06 4.67 -2.33
N GLU A 50 9.82 3.58 -2.50
CA GLU A 50 10.41 3.16 -3.77
C GLU A 50 9.34 2.93 -4.83
N LEU A 51 8.28 2.17 -4.50
CA LEU A 51 7.20 1.90 -5.44
C LEU A 51 6.29 3.12 -5.64
N TRP A 52 6.16 3.97 -4.62
CA TRP A 52 5.35 5.19 -4.69
C TRP A 52 5.96 6.24 -5.64
N ASP A 53 7.28 6.27 -5.76
CA ASP A 53 8.06 7.12 -6.68
C ASP A 53 7.59 8.59 -6.68
N GLY A 54 7.55 9.19 -5.49
CA GLY A 54 7.17 10.60 -5.33
C GLY A 54 5.74 10.95 -5.75
N GLY A 55 4.84 9.96 -5.84
CA GLY A 55 3.43 10.16 -6.20
C GLY A 55 3.05 9.66 -7.58
N LYS A 56 4.00 9.24 -8.43
CA LYS A 56 3.70 8.72 -9.78
C LYS A 56 2.84 7.46 -9.73
N ALA A 57 3.05 6.61 -8.73
CA ALA A 57 2.19 5.45 -8.49
C ALA A 57 0.73 5.84 -8.22
N GLY A 58 0.50 6.97 -7.55
CA GLY A 58 -0.84 7.49 -7.27
C GLY A 58 -1.62 7.76 -8.55
N GLU A 59 -0.98 8.32 -9.57
CA GLU A 59 -1.61 8.58 -10.87
C GLU A 59 -1.99 7.27 -11.59
N VAL A 60 -1.12 6.25 -11.53
CA VAL A 60 -1.44 4.92 -12.06
C VAL A 60 -2.65 4.32 -11.34
N LEU A 61 -2.68 4.39 -10.00
CA LEU A 61 -3.77 3.85 -9.21
C LEU A 61 -5.09 4.59 -9.44
N LYS A 62 -5.05 5.91 -9.64
CA LYS A 62 -6.25 6.70 -9.98
C LYS A 62 -6.88 6.22 -11.29
N SER A 63 -6.06 5.83 -12.28
CA SER A 63 -6.58 5.24 -13.53
C SER A 63 -7.27 3.88 -13.35
N CYS A 64 -7.05 3.21 -12.21
CA CYS A 64 -7.65 1.93 -11.87
C CYS A 64 -8.95 2.07 -11.05
N VAL A 65 -9.36 3.28 -10.65
CA VAL A 65 -10.58 3.53 -9.87
C VAL A 65 -11.82 3.03 -10.64
N GLY A 66 -12.73 2.35 -9.94
CA GLY A 66 -13.95 1.76 -10.52
C GLY A 66 -13.71 0.46 -11.29
N ASN A 67 -12.46 0.07 -11.55
CA ASN A 67 -12.13 -1.14 -12.29
C ASN A 67 -11.81 -2.30 -11.34
N ARG A 68 -12.57 -3.39 -11.46
CA ARG A 68 -12.24 -4.65 -10.78
C ARG A 68 -11.09 -5.33 -11.51
N MET A 69 -9.97 -5.53 -10.81
CA MET A 69 -8.75 -6.07 -11.40
C MET A 69 -7.85 -6.78 -10.38
N GLN A 70 -6.77 -7.39 -10.87
CA GLN A 70 -5.79 -8.07 -10.02
C GLN A 70 -4.73 -7.08 -9.51
N PHE A 71 -4.50 -7.13 -8.20
CA PHE A 71 -3.46 -6.40 -7.49
C PHE A 71 -2.40 -7.38 -6.98
N ASN A 72 -1.14 -7.02 -7.20
CA ASN A 72 0.02 -7.76 -6.73
C ASN A 72 0.34 -7.34 -5.29
N VAL A 73 -0.19 -8.06 -4.32
CA VAL A 73 0.02 -7.79 -2.90
C VAL A 73 0.78 -8.89 -2.18
N GLU A 74 1.56 -8.54 -1.17
CA GLU A 74 2.26 -9.44 -0.29
C GLU A 74 1.91 -9.13 1.15
N TYR A 75 1.77 -10.16 1.99
CA TYR A 75 1.62 -9.96 3.43
C TYR A 75 3.01 -9.94 4.04
N LYS A 76 3.38 -8.84 4.70
CA LYS A 76 4.65 -8.72 5.42
C LYS A 76 4.40 -8.77 6.91
N GLU A 77 5.25 -9.50 7.60
CA GLU A 77 5.40 -9.45 9.05
C GLU A 77 6.82 -9.03 9.37
N PHE A 78 6.96 -7.98 10.16
CA PHE A 78 8.25 -7.46 10.61
C PHE A 78 8.18 -7.30 12.12
N SER A 79 9.17 -7.80 12.84
CA SER A 79 9.26 -7.58 14.27
C SER A 79 10.63 -7.07 14.67
N PHE A 80 10.65 -6.17 15.65
CA PHE A 80 11.87 -5.54 16.15
C PHE A 80 11.70 -5.15 17.62
N GLY A 81 12.81 -5.10 18.36
CA GLY A 81 12.83 -4.45 19.67
C GLY A 81 12.87 -2.94 19.49
N ASN A 82 11.96 -2.19 20.12
CA ASN A 82 12.06 -0.74 20.20
C ASN A 82 13.04 -0.32 21.32
N ASP A 83 13.36 0.97 21.40
CA ASP A 83 14.33 1.50 22.38
C ASP A 83 13.87 1.34 23.85
N GLU A 84 12.60 0.99 24.09
CA GLU A 84 12.06 0.64 25.41
C GLU A 84 12.20 -0.87 25.75
N GLY A 85 12.85 -1.66 24.91
CA GLY A 85 12.96 -3.11 25.06
C GLY A 85 11.67 -3.87 24.78
N LYS A 86 10.64 -3.23 24.21
CA LYS A 86 9.38 -3.89 23.81
C LYS A 86 9.51 -4.50 22.43
N HIS A 87 9.03 -5.73 22.29
CA HIS A 87 8.87 -6.36 20.99
C HIS A 87 7.70 -5.70 20.25
N VAL A 88 7.99 -5.03 19.14
CA VAL A 88 7.01 -4.43 18.25
C VAL A 88 6.90 -5.32 17.01
N ALA A 89 5.71 -5.85 16.76
CA ALA A 89 5.38 -6.53 15.51
C ALA A 89 4.53 -5.59 14.64
N LEU A 90 4.94 -5.40 13.40
CA LEU A 90 4.20 -4.72 12.35
C LEU A 90 3.87 -5.73 11.27
N ASN A 91 2.59 -5.85 10.96
CA ASN A 91 2.15 -6.68 9.85
C ASN A 91 1.17 -5.93 8.94
N GLY A 92 0.93 -6.48 7.76
CA GLY A 92 -0.07 -5.96 6.83
C GLY A 92 0.21 -6.31 5.38
N PHE A 93 -0.74 -5.91 4.52
CA PHE A 93 -0.61 -6.07 3.09
C PHE A 93 0.22 -4.94 2.49
N HIS A 94 1.08 -5.29 1.55
CA HIS A 94 1.93 -4.38 0.82
C HIS A 94 1.74 -4.60 -0.68
N LEU A 95 1.63 -3.52 -1.45
CA LEU A 95 1.70 -3.58 -2.90
C LEU A 95 3.17 -3.76 -3.28
N PHE A 96 3.48 -4.80 -4.05
CA PHE A 96 4.85 -5.06 -4.50
C PHE A 96 5.05 -4.80 -6.00
N ASP A 97 3.97 -4.56 -6.74
CA ASP A 97 4.00 -4.17 -8.15
C ASP A 97 2.75 -3.36 -8.50
N LEU A 98 2.90 -2.37 -9.39
CA LEU A 98 1.78 -1.51 -9.79
C LEU A 98 0.81 -2.27 -10.71
N PRO A 99 -0.51 -2.07 -10.53
CA PRO A 99 -1.48 -2.64 -11.44
C PRO A 99 -1.29 -2.06 -12.84
N LYS A 100 -1.33 -2.90 -13.87
CA LYS A 100 -1.34 -2.44 -15.26
C LYS A 100 -2.71 -1.84 -15.56
N SER A 101 -2.76 -0.52 -15.71
CA SER A 101 -3.96 0.16 -16.19
C SER A 101 -4.39 -0.49 -17.51
N LYS A 102 -5.68 -0.84 -17.63
CA LYS A 102 -6.27 -1.13 -18.94
C LYS A 102 -6.39 0.22 -19.62
N GLY A 103 -5.39 0.56 -20.44
CA GLY A 103 -5.37 1.77 -21.25
C GLY A 103 -6.59 1.87 -22.16
#